data_AF-A0A1G7BGF9-F1
#
_entry.id   AF-A0A1G7BGF9-F1
#
_cell.length_a   1.000
_cell.length_b   1.000
_cell.length_c   1.000
_cell.angle_alpha   90.00
_cell.angle_beta   90.00
_cell.angle_gamma   90.00
#
_symmetry.space_group_name_H-M   'P 1'
#
loop_
_entity.id
_entity.type
_entity.pdbx_description
1 polymer ?
#
loop_
_entity_poly.entity_id
_entity_poly.type
_entity_poly.pdbx_seq_one_letter_code
_entity_poly.pdbx_strand_id
1 'polypeptide(L)'
;MQQDEELPAAAGQVARAYPELYRAYAALGEACAKAGPVEGEALRLVKLALAIGAGSEGGVHSHCRRALDEGVPKEALKQVALLAVPPLGFPQAIAALTWIEDITYGRCGPAQPPG
;
A
#
# COMPACT_ATOMS: atom_id res chain seq x y z
N MET A 1 -23.44 -1.88 -6.32
CA MET A 1 -23.06 -0.70 -5.53
C MET A 1 -22.18 -1.19 -4.41
N GLN A 2 -20.86 -1.01 -4.47
CA GLN A 2 -19.94 -1.25 -3.36
C GLN A 2 -18.52 -0.91 -3.82
N GLN A 3 -17.88 0.03 -3.09
CA GLN A 3 -16.43 0.17 -2.82
C GLN A 3 -16.18 1.62 -2.35
N ASP A 4 -16.65 1.95 -1.14
CA ASP A 4 -16.35 3.22 -0.45
C ASP A 4 -15.62 3.03 0.90
N GLU A 5 -15.32 1.79 1.30
CA GLU A 5 -14.50 1.47 2.48
C GLU A 5 -13.16 0.95 1.92
N GLU A 6 -11.99 1.57 2.05
CA GLU A 6 -11.44 2.38 3.13
C GLU A 6 -10.24 3.18 2.55
N LEU A 7 -10.54 4.33 1.94
CA LEU A 7 -9.51 5.27 1.48
C LEU A 7 -9.04 6.11 2.68
N PRO A 8 -7.75 6.49 2.77
CA PRO A 8 -7.29 7.45 3.77
C PRO A 8 -8.19 8.70 3.76
N ALA A 9 -8.45 9.30 4.92
CA ALA A 9 -9.51 10.31 5.10
C ALA A 9 -9.53 11.39 4.01
N ALA A 10 -8.37 11.87 3.54
CA ALA A 10 -8.26 12.84 2.45
C ALA A 10 -8.60 12.27 1.06
N ALA A 11 -8.12 11.09 0.71
CA ALA A 11 -8.40 10.46 -0.59
C ALA A 11 -9.89 10.06 -0.71
N GLY A 12 -10.49 9.58 0.40
CA GLY A 12 -11.92 9.27 0.45
C GLY A 12 -12.80 10.52 0.34
N GLN A 13 -12.36 11.66 0.90
CA GLN A 13 -13.05 12.95 0.72
C GLN A 13 -13.01 13.42 -0.74
N VAL A 14 -11.86 13.30 -1.41
CA VAL A 14 -11.74 13.65 -2.84
C VAL A 14 -12.61 12.74 -3.71
N ALA A 15 -12.64 11.44 -3.43
CA ALA A 15 -13.49 10.49 -4.16
C ALA A 15 -14.99 10.85 -4.04
N ARG A 16 -15.44 11.24 -2.84
CA ARG A 16 -16.82 11.67 -2.60
C ARG A 16 -17.13 13.04 -3.23
N ALA A 17 -16.19 13.98 -3.19
CA ALA A 17 -16.38 15.31 -3.74
C ALA A 17 -16.31 15.35 -5.27
N TYR A 18 -15.51 14.47 -5.89
CA TYR A 18 -15.26 14.41 -7.33
C TYR A 18 -15.37 12.96 -7.85
N PRO A 19 -16.57 12.37 -7.86
CA PRO A 19 -16.75 10.94 -8.15
C PRO A 19 -16.32 10.54 -9.57
N GLU A 20 -16.56 11.39 -10.57
CA GLU A 20 -16.16 11.09 -11.95
C GLU A 20 -14.63 11.16 -12.15
N LEU A 21 -13.95 12.07 -11.45
CA LEU A 21 -12.48 12.11 -11.45
C LEU A 21 -11.91 10.84 -10.83
N TYR A 22 -12.46 10.42 -9.69
CA TYR A 22 -12.05 9.18 -9.04
C TYR A 22 -12.30 7.96 -9.91
N ARG A 23 -13.47 7.88 -10.58
CA ARG A 23 -13.79 6.80 -11.53
C ARG A 23 -12.78 6.75 -12.68
N ALA A 24 -12.46 7.88 -13.30
CA ALA A 24 -11.46 7.94 -14.37
C ALA A 24 -10.08 7.48 -13.90
N TYR A 25 -9.65 7.92 -12.71
CA TYR A 25 -8.40 7.49 -12.09
C TYR A 25 -8.38 5.99 -11.79
N ALA A 26 -9.46 5.44 -11.22
CA ALA A 26 -9.57 4.02 -10.91
C ALA A 26 -9.55 3.16 -12.18
N ALA A 27 -10.27 3.59 -13.23
CA ALA A 27 -10.28 2.92 -14.53
C ALA A 27 -8.89 2.90 -15.19
N LEU A 28 -8.13 4.00 -15.08
CA LEU A 28 -6.73 4.04 -15.53
C LEU A 28 -5.89 2.99 -14.77
N GLY A 29 -6.01 2.95 -13.44
CA GLY A 29 -5.28 1.98 -12.62
C GLY A 29 -5.61 0.52 -12.95
N GLU A 30 -6.86 0.23 -13.31
CA GLU A 30 -7.30 -1.09 -13.78
C GLU A 30 -6.76 -1.40 -15.19
N ALA A 31 -6.82 -0.45 -16.12
CA ALA A 31 -6.26 -0.63 -17.46
C ALA A 31 -4.75 -0.92 -17.41
N CYS A 32 -3.99 -0.17 -16.59
CA CYS A 32 -2.57 -0.43 -16.36
C CYS A 32 -2.33 -1.83 -15.76
N ALA A 33 -3.19 -2.29 -14.85
CA ALA A 33 -3.09 -3.62 -14.24
C ALA A 33 -3.27 -4.76 -15.26
N LYS A 34 -4.05 -4.52 -16.32
CA LYS A 34 -4.39 -5.51 -17.36
C LYS A 34 -3.51 -5.40 -18.61
N ALA A 35 -2.58 -4.44 -18.65
CA ALA A 35 -1.79 -4.13 -19.84
C ALA A 35 -0.62 -5.09 -20.10
N GLY A 36 -0.41 -6.10 -19.26
CA GLY A 36 0.71 -7.02 -19.39
C GLY A 36 0.54 -8.30 -18.56
N PRO A 37 1.57 -9.17 -18.52
CA PRO A 37 1.47 -10.51 -17.95
C PRO A 37 1.68 -10.57 -16.43
N VAL A 38 2.00 -9.45 -15.77
CA VAL A 38 2.22 -9.43 -14.32
C VAL A 38 0.87 -9.42 -13.61
N GLU A 39 0.53 -10.52 -12.97
CA GLU A 39 -0.78 -10.75 -12.34
C GLU A 39 -0.67 -11.27 -10.90
N GLY A 40 -1.82 -11.44 -10.24
CA GLY A 40 -1.91 -12.01 -8.90
C GLY A 40 -1.04 -11.33 -7.86
N GLU A 41 -0.37 -12.13 -7.03
CA GLU A 41 0.52 -11.66 -5.97
C GLU A 41 1.68 -10.81 -6.51
N ALA A 42 2.28 -11.19 -7.64
CA ALA A 42 3.38 -10.45 -8.23
C ALA A 42 2.98 -9.00 -8.57
N LEU A 43 1.79 -8.80 -9.14
CA LEU A 43 1.26 -7.47 -9.42
C LEU A 43 1.09 -6.63 -8.15
N ARG A 44 0.66 -7.24 -7.03
CA ARG A 44 0.51 -6.56 -5.74
C ARG A 44 1.84 -6.12 -5.16
N LEU A 45 2.81 -7.03 -5.13
CA LEU A 45 4.15 -6.75 -4.62
C LEU A 45 4.87 -5.69 -5.45
N VAL A 46 4.72 -5.71 -6.78
CA VAL A 46 5.29 -4.68 -7.68
C VAL A 46 4.68 -3.30 -7.38
N LYS A 47 3.35 -3.20 -7.25
CA LYS A 47 2.70 -1.92 -6.94
C LYS A 47 3.11 -1.38 -5.56
N LEU A 48 3.25 -2.26 -4.56
CA LEU A 48 3.80 -1.90 -3.25
C LEU A 48 5.24 -1.38 -3.39
N ALA A 49 6.10 -2.10 -4.11
CA ALA A 49 7.50 -1.69 -4.32
C ALA A 49 7.60 -0.32 -5.02
N LEU A 50 6.73 -0.03 -5.99
CA LEU A 50 6.67 1.27 -6.66
C LEU A 50 6.24 2.39 -5.69
N ALA A 51 5.28 2.13 -4.81
CA ALA A 51 4.87 3.10 -3.79
C ALA A 51 5.98 3.39 -2.76
N ILE A 52 6.74 2.35 -2.39
CA ILE A 52 7.94 2.48 -1.55
C ILE A 52 9.00 3.32 -2.26
N GLY A 53 9.31 3.01 -3.52
CA GLY A 53 10.27 3.76 -4.34
C GLY A 53 9.87 5.22 -4.55
N ALA A 54 8.57 5.52 -4.55
CA ALA A 54 8.04 6.88 -4.61
C ALA A 54 8.01 7.61 -3.25
N GLY A 55 8.40 6.95 -2.14
CA GLY A 55 8.33 7.51 -0.80
C GLY A 55 6.91 7.85 -0.34
N SER A 56 5.90 7.15 -0.86
CA SER A 56 4.49 7.47 -0.64
C SER A 56 3.87 6.62 0.47
N GLU A 57 3.86 7.12 1.71
CA GLU A 57 3.22 6.43 2.85
C GLU A 57 1.76 6.07 2.57
N GLY A 58 0.98 7.02 2.04
CA GLY A 58 -0.42 6.77 1.67
C GLY A 58 -0.57 5.71 0.57
N GLY A 59 0.38 5.67 -0.38
CA GLY A 59 0.45 4.63 -1.42
C GLY A 59 0.79 3.26 -0.84
N VAL A 60 1.78 3.19 0.05
CA VAL A 60 2.17 1.96 0.75
C VAL A 60 1.00 1.41 1.57
N HIS A 61 0.34 2.25 2.37
CA HIS A 61 -0.84 1.86 3.13
C HIS A 61 -1.97 1.32 2.23
N SER A 62 -2.25 2.00 1.12
CA SER A 62 -3.28 1.58 0.16
C SER A 62 -2.94 0.22 -0.48
N HIS A 63 -1.70 0.02 -0.91
CA HIS A 63 -1.28 -1.23 -1.54
C HIS A 63 -1.17 -2.39 -0.55
N CYS A 64 -0.81 -2.13 0.71
CA CYS A 64 -0.82 -3.14 1.76
C CYS A 64 -2.24 -3.66 2.05
N ARG A 65 -3.23 -2.77 2.29
CA ARG A 65 -4.62 -3.22 2.54
C ARG A 65 -5.14 -4.11 1.41
N ARG A 66 -4.99 -3.65 0.17
CA ARG A 66 -5.44 -4.41 -1.01
C ARG A 66 -4.69 -5.74 -1.20
N ALA A 67 -3.41 -5.80 -0.86
CA ALA A 67 -2.65 -7.04 -0.92
C ALA A 67 -3.14 -8.05 0.13
N LEU A 68 -3.44 -7.58 1.36
CA LEU A 68 -4.01 -8.42 2.41
C LEU A 68 -5.42 -8.92 2.06
N ASP A 69 -6.27 -8.06 1.50
CA ASP A 69 -7.62 -8.43 1.02
C ASP A 69 -7.58 -9.53 -0.04
N GLU A 70 -6.47 -9.60 -0.79
CA GLU A 70 -6.22 -10.60 -1.82
C GLU A 70 -5.40 -11.81 -1.32
N GLY A 71 -5.18 -11.91 -0.01
CA GLY A 71 -4.55 -13.06 0.63
C GLY A 71 -3.02 -13.08 0.59
N VAL A 72 -2.36 -11.99 0.19
CA VAL A 72 -0.89 -11.88 0.24
C VAL A 72 -0.43 -11.91 1.70
N PRO A 73 0.52 -12.79 2.08
CA PRO A 73 0.96 -12.90 3.47
C PRO A 73 1.70 -11.63 3.93
N LYS A 74 1.52 -11.26 5.21
CA LYS A 74 2.14 -10.07 5.83
C LYS A 74 3.66 -10.10 5.68
N GLU A 75 4.24 -11.29 5.78
CA GLU A 75 5.66 -11.58 5.67
C GLU A 75 6.21 -11.21 4.29
N ALA A 76 5.45 -11.45 3.22
CA ALA A 76 5.84 -11.04 1.87
C ALA A 76 5.86 -9.51 1.75
N LEU A 77 4.88 -8.81 2.34
CA LEU A 77 4.86 -7.34 2.34
C LEU A 77 6.09 -6.78 3.07
N LYS A 78 6.40 -7.30 4.27
CA LYS A 78 7.61 -6.92 5.01
C LYS A 78 8.88 -7.18 4.19
N GLN A 79 8.94 -8.32 3.52
CA GLN A 79 10.07 -8.67 2.68
C GLN A 79 10.30 -7.63 1.57
N VAL A 80 9.26 -7.06 0.97
CA VAL A 80 9.41 -6.00 -0.04
C VAL A 80 10.11 -4.76 0.53
N ALA A 81 9.79 -4.36 1.77
CA ALA A 81 10.51 -3.26 2.43
C ALA A 81 11.98 -3.62 2.70
N LEU A 82 12.29 -4.84 3.11
CA LEU A 82 13.67 -5.30 3.30
C LEU A 82 14.46 -5.37 1.99
N LEU A 83 13.81 -5.80 0.90
CA LEU A 83 14.38 -5.82 -0.45
C LEU A 83 14.67 -4.41 -0.98
N ALA A 84 14.07 -3.37 -0.40
CA ALA A 84 14.36 -1.99 -0.74
C ALA A 84 15.69 -1.47 -0.15
N VAL A 85 16.32 -2.20 0.79
CA VAL A 85 17.58 -1.75 1.41
C VAL A 85 18.70 -1.57 0.38
N PRO A 86 19.02 -2.54 -0.52
CA PRO A 86 20.04 -2.33 -1.53
C PRO A 86 19.73 -1.21 -2.55
N PRO A 87 18.52 -1.10 -3.14
CA PRO A 87 18.24 -0.10 -4.16
C PRO A 87 17.92 1.31 -3.64
N LEU A 88 17.33 1.45 -2.44
CA LEU A 88 16.86 2.74 -1.90
C LEU A 88 17.61 3.19 -0.65
N GLY A 89 18.43 2.31 -0.07
CA GLY A 89 19.15 2.56 1.17
C GLY A 89 18.33 2.25 2.43
N PHE A 90 19.05 2.01 3.52
CA PHE A 90 18.48 1.58 4.79
C PHE A 90 17.40 2.53 5.35
N PRO A 91 17.56 3.87 5.37
CA PRO A 91 16.54 4.75 5.95
C PRO A 91 15.18 4.68 5.25
N GLN A 92 15.16 4.63 3.92
CA GLN A 92 13.92 4.54 3.15
C GLN A 92 13.24 3.18 3.34
N ALA A 93 14.04 2.11 3.36
CA ALA A 93 13.54 0.76 3.63
C ALA A 93 12.91 0.62 5.03
N ILE A 94 13.51 1.23 6.07
CA ILE A 94 12.96 1.22 7.42
C ILE A 94 11.67 2.03 7.52
N ALA A 95 11.61 3.21 6.88
CA ALA A 95 10.36 3.98 6.84
C ALA A 95 9.23 3.17 6.16
N ALA A 96 9.54 2.54 5.02
CA ALA A 96 8.60 1.65 4.35
C ALA A 96 8.14 0.49 5.25
N LEU A 97 9.07 -0.14 5.97
CA LEU A 97 8.74 -1.21 6.91
C LEU A 97 7.76 -0.71 7.99
N THR A 98 7.97 0.48 8.56
CA THR A 98 7.05 1.04 9.56
C THR A 98 5.64 1.28 9.00
N TRP A 99 5.53 1.78 7.76
CA TRP A 99 4.22 1.97 7.11
C TRP A 99 3.51 0.64 6.80
N ILE A 100 4.27 -0.40 6.45
CA ILE A 100 3.71 -1.75 6.26
C ILE A 100 3.21 -2.30 7.59
N GLU A 101 3.96 -2.07 8.68
CA GLU A 101 3.60 -2.52 10.02
C GLU A 101 2.38 -1.81 10.60
N ASP A 102 2.19 -0.52 10.29
CA ASP A 102 0.97 0.24 10.59
C ASP A 102 -0.30 -0.49 10.11
N ILE A 103 -0.24 -1.15 8.96
CA ILE A 103 -1.36 -1.89 8.37
C ILE A 103 -1.40 -3.36 8.82
N THR A 104 -0.24 -4.00 8.99
CA THR A 104 -0.18 -5.45 9.21
C THR A 104 -0.28 -5.87 10.68
N TYR A 105 0.11 -5.00 11.62
CA TYR A 105 0.03 -5.26 13.07
C TYR A 105 -0.75 -4.18 13.84
N GLY A 106 -1.22 -3.15 13.13
CA GLY A 106 -1.76 -1.94 13.74
C GLY A 106 -0.64 -1.08 14.32
N ARG A 107 -0.88 0.22 14.48
CA ARG A 107 0.04 1.05 15.25
C ARG A 107 0.14 0.48 16.66
N CYS A 108 1.32 -0.04 17.01
CA CYS A 108 1.66 -0.27 18.40
C CYS A 108 1.51 1.10 19.08
N GLY A 109 0.59 1.20 20.06
CA GLY A 109 0.57 2.34 20.97
C GLY A 109 1.95 2.48 21.65
N PRO A 110 2.24 3.61 22.31
CA PRO A 110 3.52 3.79 22.98
C PRO A 110 3.81 2.58 23.87
N ALA A 111 5.02 2.00 23.74
CA ALA A 111 5.44 0.87 24.53
C ALA A 111 5.15 1.15 26.01
N GLN A 112 4.31 0.32 26.64
CA GLN A 112 4.10 0.42 28.08
C GLN A 112 5.45 0.20 28.78
N PRO A 113 5.84 1.06 29.72
CA PRO A 113 7.06 0.85 30.48
C PRO A 113 6.92 -0.45 31.30
N PRO A 114 8.03 -1.16 31.56
CA PRO A 114 8.01 -2.35 32.41
C PRO A 114 7.47 -1.97 33.79
N GLY A 115 6.48 -2.73 34.27
CA GLY A 115 5.89 -2.60 35.60
C GLY A 115 6.79 -3.11 36.72
#